data_AF-A0A3D1BTP7-F1
#
_entry.id   AF-A0A3D1BTP7-F1
#
_cell.length_a   1.000
_cell.length_b   1.000
_cell.length_c   1.000
_cell.angle_alpha   90.00
_cell.angle_beta   90.00
_cell.angle_gamma   90.00
#
_symmetry.space_group_name_H-M   'P 1'
#
loop_
_entity.id
_entity.type
_entity.pdbx_description
1 polymer ?
#
loop_
_entity_poly.entity_id
_entity_poly.type
_entity_poly.pdbx_seq_one_letter_code
_entity_poly.pdbx_strand_id
1 'polypeptide(L)'
;MAGIPSFFKQFKPRGFNYTPMYYDSEKEMREERERRIKAEMGIKEESDGEYIPRITRGSMSNYFRQNKTRVQRYTLIRVIVIALVLFLIAYVFFYL
;
A
#
# COMPACT_ATOMS: atom_id res chain seq x y z
N MET A 1 -11.14 29.33 6.77
CA MET A 1 -11.85 28.57 7.83
C MET A 1 -11.32 27.14 7.82
N ALA A 2 -10.53 26.76 8.82
CA ALA A 2 -10.01 25.39 8.96
C ALA A 2 -11.11 24.48 9.49
N GLY A 3 -11.41 23.39 8.77
CA GLY A 3 -12.47 22.45 9.09
C GLY A 3 -12.16 21.61 10.32
N ILE A 4 -13.15 21.44 11.19
CA ILE A 4 -13.10 20.60 12.39
C ILE A 4 -12.88 19.15 11.96
N PRO A 5 -11.88 18.43 12.51
CA PRO A 5 -11.66 17.03 12.17
C PRO A 5 -12.85 16.19 12.63
N SER A 6 -13.52 15.54 11.66
CA SER A 6 -14.67 14.67 11.93
C SER A 6 -14.18 13.34 12.50
N PHE A 7 -14.17 13.22 13.83
CA PHE A 7 -13.78 12.00 14.55
C PHE A 7 -14.81 10.86 14.47
N PHE A 8 -15.99 11.11 13.90
CA PHE A 8 -17.10 10.14 13.84
C PHE A 8 -17.52 9.75 12.42
N LYS A 9 -16.80 10.19 11.38
CA LYS A 9 -17.12 9.79 10.01
C LYS A 9 -16.66 8.36 9.74
N GLN A 10 -17.57 7.40 9.84
CA GLN A 10 -17.33 6.05 9.32
C GLN A 10 -17.24 6.11 7.79
N PHE A 11 -16.05 5.85 7.25
CA PHE A 11 -15.89 5.63 5.82
C PHE A 11 -16.62 4.34 5.44
N LYS A 12 -17.56 4.43 4.51
CA LYS A 12 -18.17 3.24 3.92
C LYS A 12 -17.09 2.48 3.13
N PRO A 13 -16.93 1.16 3.33
CA PRO A 13 -16.02 0.38 2.51
C PRO A 13 -16.44 0.49 1.04
N ARG A 14 -15.47 0.57 0.12
CA ARG A 14 -15.77 0.48 -1.31
C ARG A 14 -16.28 -0.94 -1.57
N GLY A 15 -17.46 -1.05 -2.18
CA GLY A 15 -18.01 -2.35 -2.57
C GLY A 15 -17.08 -3.04 -3.56
N PHE A 16 -16.96 -4.36 -3.44
CA PHE A 16 -16.23 -5.16 -4.41
C PHE A 16 -17.16 -5.45 -5.60
N ASN A 17 -16.82 -4.92 -6.77
CA ASN A 17 -17.52 -5.23 -8.02
C ASN A 17 -16.99 -6.57 -8.54
N TYR A 18 -17.47 -7.69 -7.98
CA TYR A 18 -17.19 -9.01 -8.53
C TYR A 18 -18.22 -9.35 -9.59
N THR A 19 -17.77 -9.62 -10.80
CA THR A 19 -18.58 -10.30 -11.80
C THR A 19 -18.38 -11.80 -11.58
N PRO A 20 -19.40 -12.56 -11.15
CA PRO A 20 -19.27 -14.00 -11.04
C PRO A 20 -18.99 -14.59 -12.43
N MET A 21 -17.85 -15.25 -12.56
CA MET A 21 -17.52 -16.02 -13.76
C MET A 21 -18.02 -17.44 -13.53
N TYR A 22 -18.99 -17.86 -14.35
CA TYR A 22 -19.51 -19.22 -14.31
C TYR A 22 -18.52 -20.17 -15.00
N TYR A 23 -18.32 -21.33 -14.39
CA TYR A 23 -17.56 -22.42 -14.99
C TYR A 23 -18.34 -22.98 -16.18
N ASP A 24 -17.72 -22.97 -17.36
CA ASP A 24 -18.25 -23.59 -18.57
C ASP A 24 -17.34 -24.77 -18.94
N SER A 25 -17.79 -25.99 -18.63
CA SER A 25 -17.07 -27.22 -18.90
C SER A 25 -16.79 -27.43 -20.39
N GLU A 26 -17.70 -26.98 -21.26
CA GLU A 26 -17.54 -27.12 -22.71
C GLU A 26 -16.42 -26.23 -23.23
N LYS A 27 -16.31 -25.02 -22.67
CA LYS A 27 -15.26 -24.08 -23.03
C LYS A 27 -13.88 -24.61 -22.64
N GLU A 28 -13.71 -25.10 -21.42
CA GLU A 28 -12.43 -25.64 -20.96
C GLU A 28 -12.01 -26.89 -21.77
N MET A 29 -12.92 -27.81 -22.04
CA MET A 29 -12.63 -28.99 -22.87
C MET A 29 -12.20 -28.64 -24.30
N ARG A 30 -12.75 -27.56 -24.88
CA ARG A 30 -12.34 -27.07 -26.20
C ARG A 30 -10.95 -26.44 -26.16
N GLU A 31 -10.70 -25.58 -25.18
CA GLU A 31 -9.39 -24.93 -25.00
C GLU A 31 -8.28 -25.96 -24.73
N GLU A 32 -8.57 -27.03 -23.98
CA GLU A 32 -7.62 -28.13 -23.77
C GLU A 32 -7.28 -28.87 -25.07
N ARG A 33 -8.28 -29.14 -25.91
CA ARG A 33 -8.07 -29.81 -27.21
C ARG A 33 -7.28 -28.93 -28.15
N GLU A 34 -7.63 -27.65 -28.24
CA GLU A 34 -6.88 -26.67 -29.04
C GLU A 34 -5.44 -26.55 -28.54
N ARG A 35 -5.21 -26.53 -27.22
CA ARG A 35 -3.86 -26.50 -26.64
C ARG A 35 -3.04 -27.73 -27.01
N ARG A 36 -3.65 -28.93 -26.98
CA ARG A 36 -2.98 -30.18 -27.39
C ARG A 36 -2.61 -30.17 -28.88
N ILE A 37 -3.54 -29.79 -29.75
CA ILE A 37 -3.32 -29.71 -31.20
C ILE A 37 -2.24 -28.68 -31.53
N LYS A 38 -2.27 -27.51 -30.88
CA LYS A 38 -1.25 -26.46 -31.06
C LYS A 38 0.14 -26.91 -30.58
N ALA A 39 0.21 -27.64 -29.46
CA ALA A 39 1.45 -28.20 -28.94
C ALA A 39 2.06 -29.25 -29.90
N GLU A 40 1.21 -30.10 -30.50
CA GLU A 40 1.61 -31.08 -31.51
C GLU A 40 2.08 -30.40 -32.82
N MET A 41 1.48 -29.27 -33.19
CA MET A 41 1.83 -28.48 -34.38
C MET A 41 3.10 -27.63 -34.22
N GLY A 42 3.73 -27.62 -33.04
CA GLY A 42 4.99 -26.88 -32.79
C GLY A 42 4.85 -25.35 -32.85
N ILE A 43 3.62 -24.82 -32.87
CA ILE A 43 3.34 -23.38 -32.86
C ILE A 43 3.50 -22.92 -31.42
N LYS A 44 4.65 -22.32 -31.10
CA LYS A 44 4.84 -21.56 -29.87
C LYS A 44 4.02 -20.28 -29.98
N GLU A 45 2.75 -20.32 -29.56
CA GLU A 45 2.06 -19.09 -29.22
C GLU A 45 2.79 -18.47 -28.04
N GLU A 46 3.14 -17.19 -28.18
CA GLU A 46 3.76 -16.37 -27.15
C GLU A 46 2.72 -16.15 -26.04
N SER A 47 2.53 -17.20 -25.23
CA SER A 47 1.89 -17.29 -23.93
C SER A 47 0.90 -16.17 -23.58
N ASP A 48 -0.23 -16.09 -24.29
CA ASP A 48 -1.35 -15.23 -23.89
C ASP A 48 -2.12 -15.82 -22.68
N GLY A 49 -1.74 -17.02 -22.24
CA GLY A 49 -2.37 -17.76 -21.14
C GLY A 49 -1.45 -18.08 -19.95
N GLU A 50 -0.19 -17.64 -19.96
CA GLU A 50 0.69 -17.87 -18.81
C GLU A 50 0.43 -16.80 -17.75
N TYR A 51 -0.17 -17.21 -16.64
CA TYR A 51 -0.47 -16.33 -15.52
C TYR A 51 0.84 -15.84 -14.90
N ILE A 52 1.23 -14.60 -15.24
CA ILE A 52 2.35 -13.92 -14.60
C ILE A 52 1.81 -13.18 -13.36
N PRO A 53 2.08 -13.64 -12.12
CA PRO A 53 1.67 -12.92 -10.93
C PRO A 53 2.41 -11.57 -10.86
N ARG A 54 1.74 -10.47 -11.24
CA ARG A 54 2.29 -9.10 -11.14
C ARG A 54 2.59 -8.66 -9.70
N ILE A 55 2.06 -9.37 -8.72
CA ILE A 55 2.27 -9.09 -7.29
C ILE A 55 3.21 -10.17 -6.73
N THR A 56 4.50 -9.88 -6.73
CA THR A 56 5.52 -10.71 -6.09
C THR A 56 5.52 -10.48 -4.58
N ARG A 57 5.96 -11.49 -3.81
CA ARG A 57 6.09 -11.41 -2.35
C ARG A 57 6.98 -10.22 -1.98
N GLY A 58 6.39 -9.21 -1.34
CA GLY A 58 7.08 -8.01 -0.90
C GLY A 58 6.83 -6.74 -1.71
N SER A 59 6.03 -6.78 -2.79
CA SER A 59 5.75 -5.57 -3.60
C SER A 59 5.10 -4.42 -2.80
N MET A 60 4.37 -4.75 -1.73
CA MET A 60 3.72 -3.77 -0.85
C MET A 60 4.61 -3.26 0.30
N SER A 61 5.82 -3.82 0.49
CA SER A 61 6.71 -3.46 1.61
C SER A 61 7.08 -1.97 1.62
N ASN A 62 7.17 -1.35 0.44
CA ASN A 62 7.61 0.02 0.29
C ASN A 62 6.47 1.06 0.33
N TYR A 63 5.20 0.63 0.34
CA TYR A 63 4.06 1.57 0.28
C TYR A 63 3.93 2.42 1.55
N PHE A 64 4.32 1.88 2.70
CA PHE A 64 4.21 2.56 4.00
C PHE A 64 5.45 3.37 4.38
N ARG A 65 6.51 3.37 3.55
CA ARG A 65 7.84 3.80 3.98
C ARG A 65 8.19 5.27 3.68
N GLN A 66 7.28 6.06 3.09
CA GLN A 66 7.65 7.35 2.50
C GLN A 66 7.52 8.61 3.39
N ASN A 67 6.91 8.56 4.58
CA ASN A 67 6.57 9.81 5.31
C ASN A 67 7.28 10.07 6.66
N LYS A 68 8.29 9.29 7.05
CA LYS A 68 8.91 9.46 8.39
C LYS A 68 9.92 10.60 8.54
N THR A 69 10.44 11.19 7.45
CA THR A 69 11.61 12.08 7.54
C THR A 69 11.27 13.52 7.94
N ARG A 70 10.11 14.06 7.54
CA ARG A 70 9.72 15.45 7.91
C ARG A 70 9.19 15.57 9.33
N VAL A 71 8.50 14.55 9.84
CA VAL A 71 7.87 14.61 11.18
C VAL A 71 8.92 14.69 12.31
N GLN A 72 10.09 14.06 12.14
CA GLN A 72 11.11 14.00 13.19
C GLN A 72 11.86 15.31 13.44
N ARG A 73 12.00 16.19 12.43
CA ARG A 73 12.79 17.42 12.59
C ARG A 73 12.08 18.47 13.47
N TYR A 74 10.77 18.57 13.36
CA TYR A 74 9.98 19.54 14.14
C TYR A 74 9.89 19.16 15.63
N THR A 75 9.81 17.86 15.95
CA THR A 75 9.76 17.38 17.34
C THR A 75 11.05 17.65 18.11
N LEU A 76 12.22 17.48 17.48
CA LEU A 76 13.51 17.68 18.14
C LEU A 76 13.76 19.17 18.48
N ILE A 77 13.43 20.08 17.55
CA ILE A 77 13.56 21.54 17.78
C ILE A 77 12.69 21.99 18.96
N ARG A 78 11.44 21.50 19.05
CA ARG A 78 10.54 21.83 20.16
C ARG A 78 11.10 21.41 21.53
N VAL A 79 11.69 20.21 21.63
CA VAL A 79 12.29 19.70 22.88
C VAL A 79 13.49 20.56 23.30
N ILE A 80 14.34 20.95 22.35
CA ILE A 80 15.50 21.82 22.63
C ILE A 80 15.07 23.18 23.17
N VAL A 81 14.05 23.80 22.57
CA VAL A 81 13.53 25.11 23.03
C VAL A 81 12.99 25.01 24.45
N ILE A 82 12.20 23.98 24.76
CA ILE A 82 11.66 23.77 26.11
C ILE A 82 12.79 23.56 27.13
N ALA A 83 13.80 22.74 26.79
CA ALA A 83 14.95 22.50 27.65
C ALA A 83 15.74 23.79 27.93
N LEU A 84 15.96 24.63 26.91
CA LEU A 84 16.65 25.92 27.06
C LEU A 84 15.90 26.87 28.00
N VAL A 85 14.58 27.00 27.85
CA VAL A 85 13.75 27.85 28.71
C VAL A 85 13.79 27.37 30.15
N LEU A 86 13.67 26.05 30.39
CA LEU A 86 13.76 25.48 31.74
C LEU A 86 15.13 25.72 32.37
N PHE A 87 16.21 25.57 31.60
CA PHE A 87 17.57 25.86 32.07
C PHE A 87 17.74 27.33 32.47
N LEU A 88 17.19 28.25 31.68
CA LEU A 88 17.26 29.68 31.94
C LEU A 88 16.51 30.04 33.23
N ILE A 89 15.31 29.48 33.43
CA ILE A 89 14.54 29.66 34.67
C ILE A 89 15.30 29.10 35.87
N ALA A 90 15.84 27.89 35.77
CA ALA A 90 16.61 27.28 36.84
C ALA A 90 17.88 28.09 37.18
N TYR A 91 18.56 28.61 36.17
CA TYR A 91 19.73 29.47 36.35
C TYR A 91 19.38 30.75 37.10
N VAL A 92 18.28 31.42 36.70
CA VAL A 92 17.79 32.61 37.40
C VAL A 92 17.41 32.28 38.83
N PHE A 93 16.69 31.19 39.08
CA PHE A 93 16.30 30.78 40.45
C PHE A 93 17.46 30.37 41.36
N PHE A 94 18.57 29.91 40.78
CA PHE A 94 19.74 29.47 41.54
C PHE A 94 20.73 30.63 41.80
N TYR A 95 20.77 31.61 40.91
CA TYR A 95 21.67 32.76 41.00
C TYR A 95 21.02 34.00 41.64
N LEU A 96 19.69 34.10 41.59
CA LEU A 96 18.87 35.06 42.34
C LEU A 96 18.54 34.50 43.73
#